data_AF-A0ABD4QYS1-F1
#
_entry.id   AF-A0ABD4QYS1-F1
#
_cell.length_a   1.000
_cell.length_b   1.000
_cell.length_c   1.000
_cell.angle_alpha   90.00
_cell.angle_beta   90.00
_cell.angle_gamma   90.00
#
_symmetry.space_group_name_H-M   'P 1'
#
loop_
_entity.id
_entity.type
_entity.pdbx_description
1 polymer ?
#
loop_
_entity_poly.entity_id
_entity_poly.type
_entity_poly.pdbx_seq_one_letter_code
_entity_poly.pdbx_strand_id
1 'polypeptide(L)'
;MLKNWTVTTQPVRLGTDGVMMRERYLLNTTHANHKYTDDLISIFGCAETSNRIALTGEQFRLNQQLNSRRGGRPLSSYAMEYCLTLPKGYRPSKEQWQSIVKDSCLALAKLCKLNRSEFAQYRQQIRAVLHQQNQDGIMGSGDHVHLIIGKVVGKRVLKELQQKKATRVIKQAFNQSVLKHVDIDYRSYEPIEKEKGRRLSTWQYQHQKATESLEIEKLIKQMQVQFDKWLRAKEERDERQLKRQKNRLLKSYDELKARNLSTLQAEHIDKIKRLM
;
A
#
# COMPACT_ATOMS: atom_id res chain seq x y z
N MET A 1 -19.10 0.46 -6.76
CA MET A 1 -18.68 -0.72 -7.56
C MET A 1 -17.26 -0.52 -8.05
N LEU A 2 -16.41 -1.55 -7.96
CA LEU A 2 -15.03 -1.51 -8.46
C LEU A 2 -15.06 -1.38 -9.99
N LYS A 3 -14.28 -0.46 -10.57
CA LYS A 3 -14.24 -0.26 -12.04
C LYS A 3 -13.19 -1.13 -12.74
N ASN A 4 -12.16 -1.54 -12.02
CA ASN A 4 -11.02 -2.33 -12.48
C ASN A 4 -10.31 -2.90 -11.25
N TRP A 5 -9.58 -4.00 -11.41
CA TRP A 5 -8.62 -4.44 -10.41
C TRP A 5 -7.56 -3.36 -10.13
N THR A 6 -6.95 -3.43 -8.95
CA THR A 6 -6.04 -2.39 -8.47
C THR A 6 -4.71 -2.48 -9.20
N VAL A 7 -4.30 -1.36 -9.79
CA VAL A 7 -2.95 -1.21 -10.35
C VAL A 7 -2.34 0.11 -9.86
N THR A 8 -1.19 0.00 -9.21
CA THR A 8 -0.38 1.15 -8.77
C THR A 8 0.87 1.24 -9.65
N THR A 9 1.22 2.45 -10.09
CA THR A 9 2.35 2.67 -11.00
C THR A 9 3.33 3.66 -10.41
N GLN A 10 4.61 3.31 -10.35
CA GLN A 10 5.65 4.17 -9.79
C GLN A 10 6.95 4.06 -10.61
N PRO A 11 7.66 5.17 -10.87
CA PRO A 11 9.01 5.10 -11.40
C PRO A 11 9.98 4.61 -10.33
N VAL A 12 10.89 3.71 -10.70
CA VAL A 12 12.00 3.27 -9.83
C VAL A 12 13.06 4.37 -9.84
N ARG A 13 12.96 5.29 -8.88
CA ARG A 13 13.86 6.44 -8.69
C ARG A 13 15.22 6.00 -8.16
N LEU A 14 16.21 6.88 -8.21
CA LEU A 14 17.60 6.65 -7.75
C LEU A 14 18.43 5.76 -8.69
N GLY A 15 18.13 5.78 -9.99
CA GLY A 15 18.95 5.10 -11.01
C GLY A 15 19.26 3.64 -10.65
N THR A 16 20.55 3.29 -10.60
CA THR A 16 21.05 1.95 -10.24
C THR A 16 20.66 1.54 -8.83
N ASP A 17 20.91 2.41 -7.85
CA ASP A 17 20.61 2.13 -6.44
C ASP A 17 19.13 1.82 -6.27
N GLY A 18 18.27 2.57 -6.95
CA GLY A 18 16.83 2.33 -6.98
C GLY A 18 16.45 0.92 -7.40
N VAL A 19 17.02 0.44 -8.50
CA VAL A 19 16.73 -0.89 -9.04
C VAL A 19 17.24 -1.98 -8.09
N MET A 20 18.44 -1.81 -7.53
CA MET A 20 19.03 -2.77 -6.58
C MET A 20 18.32 -2.79 -5.22
N MET A 21 17.88 -1.63 -4.73
CA MET A 21 17.06 -1.51 -3.53
C MET A 21 15.71 -2.20 -3.73
N ARG A 22 15.07 -2.05 -4.89
CA ARG A 22 13.82 -2.77 -5.19
C ARG A 22 14.05 -4.27 -5.26
N GLU A 23 15.09 -4.76 -5.95
CA GLU A 23 15.37 -6.21 -6.01
C GLU A 23 15.52 -6.81 -4.61
N ARG A 24 16.34 -6.18 -3.77
CA ARG A 24 16.56 -6.62 -2.38
C ARG A 24 15.29 -6.53 -1.55
N TYR A 25 14.50 -5.46 -1.70
CA TYR A 25 13.22 -5.33 -1.00
C TYR A 25 12.27 -6.46 -1.36
N LEU A 26 12.10 -6.77 -2.65
CA LEU A 26 11.05 -7.65 -3.14
C LEU A 26 11.15 -9.09 -2.62
N LEU A 27 12.34 -9.53 -2.24
CA LEU A 27 12.61 -10.87 -1.70
C LEU A 27 12.94 -10.85 -0.20
N ASN A 28 12.86 -9.71 0.47
CA ASN A 28 13.18 -9.61 1.88
C ASN A 28 12.00 -10.05 2.77
N THR A 29 12.02 -11.28 3.27
CA THR A 29 10.98 -11.83 4.14
C THR A 29 10.86 -11.13 5.50
N THR A 30 11.91 -10.43 5.97
CA THR A 30 11.93 -9.79 7.30
C THR A 30 11.55 -8.31 7.26
N HIS A 31 11.25 -7.75 6.08
CA HIS A 31 10.90 -6.35 5.96
C HIS A 31 9.56 -6.04 6.67
N ALA A 32 9.46 -4.90 7.36
CA ALA A 32 8.27 -4.52 8.12
C ALA A 32 6.97 -4.50 7.27
N ASN A 33 7.06 -4.07 6.02
CA ASN A 33 5.93 -4.11 5.07
C ASN A 33 5.51 -5.52 4.64
N HIS A 34 6.34 -6.54 4.88
CA HIS A 34 6.05 -7.94 4.55
C HIS A 34 5.53 -8.72 5.77
N LYS A 35 5.19 -8.02 6.87
CA LYS A 35 4.63 -8.63 8.10
C LYS A 35 3.46 -9.59 7.85
N TYR A 36 2.63 -9.33 6.84
CA TYR A 36 1.46 -10.14 6.47
C TYR A 36 1.65 -10.87 5.14
N THR A 37 2.89 -11.12 4.74
CA THR A 37 3.22 -11.84 3.50
C THR A 37 3.57 -13.27 3.85
N ASP A 38 2.84 -14.21 3.26
CA ASP A 38 3.02 -15.64 3.43
C ASP A 38 4.23 -16.12 2.60
N ASP A 39 4.35 -15.65 1.35
CA ASP A 39 5.41 -16.07 0.43
C ASP A 39 5.83 -14.96 -0.57
N LEU A 40 7.08 -15.04 -1.02
CA LEU A 40 7.74 -14.15 -1.96
C LEU A 40 8.26 -14.95 -3.14
N ILE A 41 7.47 -15.04 -4.20
CA ILE A 41 7.73 -15.96 -5.32
C ILE A 41 8.25 -15.18 -6.53
N SER A 42 9.45 -15.54 -6.98
CA SER A 42 9.96 -15.05 -8.27
C SER A 42 9.21 -15.73 -9.44
N ILE A 43 8.53 -14.94 -10.27
CA ILE A 43 7.75 -15.45 -11.41
C ILE A 43 8.37 -15.12 -12.77
N PHE A 44 9.04 -13.97 -12.91
CA PHE A 44 9.84 -13.61 -14.08
C PHE A 44 11.14 -12.92 -13.69
N GLY A 45 12.19 -13.28 -14.44
CA GLY A 45 13.53 -12.73 -14.23
C GLY A 45 14.14 -13.13 -12.88
N CYS A 46 15.27 -12.53 -12.60
CA CYS A 46 16.13 -12.80 -11.45
C CYS A 46 16.96 -11.55 -11.12
N ALA A 47 17.86 -11.64 -10.15
CA ALA A 47 18.76 -10.54 -9.78
C ALA A 47 19.58 -10.03 -10.98
N GLU A 48 20.00 -10.92 -11.88
CA GLU A 48 20.71 -10.57 -13.13
C GLU A 48 19.85 -9.73 -14.07
N THR A 49 18.53 -9.91 -14.04
CA THR A 49 17.58 -9.09 -14.80
C THR A 49 17.57 -7.66 -14.27
N SER A 50 17.48 -7.51 -12.94
CA SER A 50 17.58 -6.21 -12.26
C SER A 50 18.94 -5.55 -12.49
N ASN A 51 20.03 -6.33 -12.48
CA ASN A 51 21.36 -5.83 -12.81
C ASN A 51 21.43 -5.32 -14.26
N ARG A 52 20.86 -6.06 -15.23
CA ARG A 52 20.79 -5.63 -16.63
C ARG A 52 20.04 -4.32 -16.82
N ILE A 53 18.94 -4.12 -16.09
CA ILE A 53 18.19 -2.85 -16.09
C ILE A 53 19.09 -1.71 -15.59
N ALA A 54 19.83 -1.94 -14.50
CA ALA A 54 20.73 -0.95 -13.92
C ALA A 54 21.86 -0.58 -14.91
N LEU A 55 22.58 -1.58 -15.44
CA LEU A 55 23.67 -1.39 -16.40
C LEU A 55 23.20 -0.64 -17.66
N THR A 56 22.06 -1.05 -18.23
CA THR A 56 21.50 -0.40 -19.42
C THR A 56 21.14 1.07 -19.12
N GLY A 57 20.57 1.33 -17.95
CA GLY A 57 20.24 2.68 -17.50
C GLY A 57 21.46 3.58 -17.31
N GLU A 58 22.51 3.07 -16.67
CA GLU A 58 23.78 3.78 -16.49
C GLU A 58 24.48 4.05 -17.80
N GLN A 59 24.57 3.04 -18.68
CA GLN A 59 25.18 3.20 -19.99
C GLN A 59 24.47 4.30 -20.79
N PHE A 60 23.14 4.35 -20.75
CA PHE A 60 22.39 5.42 -21.39
C PHE A 60 22.65 6.79 -20.74
N ARG A 61 22.69 6.86 -19.40
CA ARG A 61 22.95 8.10 -18.66
C ARG A 61 24.34 8.65 -18.96
N LEU A 62 25.38 7.82 -18.96
CA LEU A 62 26.76 8.19 -19.30
C LEU A 62 26.85 8.65 -20.76
N ASN A 63 26.24 7.90 -21.69
CA ASN A 63 26.20 8.31 -23.10
C ASN A 63 25.47 9.66 -23.28
N GLN A 64 24.41 9.92 -22.51
CA GLN A 64 23.74 11.21 -22.52
C GLN A 64 24.70 12.31 -22.03
N GLN A 65 25.42 12.10 -20.92
CA GLN A 65 26.37 13.07 -20.39
C GLN A 65 27.52 13.38 -21.37
N LEU A 66 28.07 12.35 -22.02
CA LEU A 66 29.15 12.49 -22.99
C LEU A 66 28.72 13.25 -24.25
N ASN A 67 27.50 13.00 -24.75
CA ASN A 67 27.05 13.48 -26.06
C ASN A 67 26.15 14.73 -26.01
N SER A 68 25.64 15.12 -24.83
CA SER A 68 24.71 16.26 -24.71
C SER A 68 25.46 17.59 -24.71
N ARG A 69 25.62 18.21 -25.88
CA ARG A 69 26.26 19.54 -26.06
C ARG A 69 25.45 20.71 -25.46
N ARG A 70 24.14 20.54 -25.33
CA ARG A 70 23.23 21.47 -24.65
C ARG A 70 22.67 20.71 -23.46
N GLY A 71 22.91 21.19 -22.24
CA GLY A 71 22.53 20.49 -21.01
C GLY A 71 21.07 20.00 -20.99
N GLY A 72 20.79 19.04 -20.11
CA GLY A 72 19.46 18.49 -19.92
C GLY A 72 19.40 17.66 -18.64
N ARG A 73 18.20 17.44 -18.10
CA ARG A 73 18.05 16.65 -16.86
C ARG A 73 18.43 15.20 -17.13
N PRO A 74 19.42 14.64 -16.39
CA PRO A 74 19.77 13.24 -16.52
C PRO A 74 18.60 12.30 -16.22
N LEU A 75 18.60 11.12 -16.83
CA LEU A 75 17.64 10.08 -16.53
C LEU A 75 17.75 9.67 -15.04
N SER A 76 16.70 9.92 -14.25
CA SER A 76 16.70 9.70 -12.80
C SER A 76 16.07 8.38 -12.34
N SER A 77 15.49 7.63 -13.29
CA SER A 77 14.84 6.35 -13.05
C SER A 77 15.05 5.43 -14.24
N TYR A 78 15.44 4.19 -14.00
CA TYR A 78 15.78 3.23 -15.06
C TYR A 78 14.66 2.24 -15.35
N ALA A 79 13.71 2.07 -14.43
CA ALA A 79 12.56 1.21 -14.60
C ALA A 79 11.24 1.89 -14.22
N MET A 80 10.14 1.30 -14.66
CA MET A 80 8.80 1.49 -14.09
C MET A 80 8.41 0.25 -13.30
N GLU A 81 7.76 0.47 -12.17
CA GLU A 81 7.13 -0.56 -11.39
C GLU A 81 5.60 -0.45 -11.50
N TYR A 82 4.96 -1.59 -11.75
CA TYR A 82 3.53 -1.78 -11.76
C TYR A 82 3.20 -2.81 -10.68
N CYS A 83 2.47 -2.41 -9.65
CA CYS A 83 1.93 -3.34 -8.67
C CYS A 83 0.51 -3.72 -9.08
N LEU A 84 0.33 -4.98 -9.47
CA LEU A 84 -0.95 -5.59 -9.88
C LEU A 84 -1.54 -6.33 -8.69
N THR A 85 -2.68 -5.89 -8.17
CA THR A 85 -3.23 -6.40 -6.90
C THR A 85 -4.63 -6.94 -7.07
N LEU A 86 -4.86 -8.16 -6.59
CA LEU A 86 -6.18 -8.70 -6.34
C LEU A 86 -6.53 -8.52 -4.86
N PRO A 87 -7.78 -8.20 -4.53
CA PRO A 87 -8.21 -8.15 -3.13
C PRO A 87 -8.16 -9.55 -2.51
N LYS A 88 -8.25 -9.60 -1.17
CA LYS A 88 -8.36 -10.85 -0.43
C LYS A 88 -9.54 -11.70 -0.90
N GLY A 89 -9.39 -13.01 -0.77
CA GLY A 89 -10.35 -14.01 -1.26
C GLY A 89 -10.02 -14.54 -2.66
N TYR A 90 -9.03 -13.95 -3.35
CA TYR A 90 -8.54 -14.44 -4.64
C TYR A 90 -7.07 -14.84 -4.54
N ARG A 91 -6.79 -16.10 -4.83
CA ARG A 91 -5.44 -16.68 -4.80
C ARG A 91 -5.14 -17.46 -6.08
N PRO A 92 -4.86 -16.77 -7.20
CA PRO A 92 -4.39 -17.44 -8.41
C PRO A 92 -3.08 -18.19 -8.15
N SER A 93 -2.91 -19.31 -8.85
CA SER A 93 -1.65 -20.05 -8.88
C SER A 93 -0.51 -19.22 -9.48
N LYS A 94 0.72 -19.68 -9.26
CA LYS A 94 1.93 -19.08 -9.83
C LYS A 94 1.86 -19.02 -11.37
N GLU A 95 1.36 -20.07 -12.00
CA GLU A 95 1.25 -20.22 -13.45
C GLU A 95 0.20 -19.27 -14.03
N GLN A 96 -0.91 -19.08 -13.31
CA GLN A 96 -1.92 -18.07 -13.65
C GLN A 96 -1.33 -16.66 -13.55
N TRP A 97 -0.61 -16.34 -12.47
CA TRP A 97 0.09 -15.06 -12.34
C TRP A 97 1.12 -14.83 -13.44
N GLN A 98 1.87 -15.85 -13.83
CA GLN A 98 2.79 -15.77 -14.98
C GLN A 98 2.06 -15.44 -16.27
N SER A 99 0.91 -16.08 -16.52
CA SER A 99 0.09 -15.81 -17.71
C SER A 99 -0.48 -14.38 -17.69
N ILE A 100 -0.95 -13.91 -16.53
CA ILE A 100 -1.45 -12.56 -16.31
C ILE A 100 -0.39 -11.48 -16.58
N VAL A 101 0.81 -11.69 -16.03
CA VAL A 101 1.93 -10.77 -16.20
C VAL A 101 2.41 -10.77 -17.65
N LYS A 102 2.46 -11.94 -18.29
CA LYS A 102 2.85 -12.07 -19.70
C LYS A 102 1.95 -11.23 -20.61
N ASP A 103 0.62 -11.35 -20.46
CA ASP A 103 -0.34 -10.58 -21.24
C ASP A 103 -0.19 -9.06 -20.98
N SER A 104 0.02 -8.68 -19.72
CA SER A 104 0.24 -7.29 -19.32
C SER A 104 1.52 -6.70 -19.95
N CYS A 105 2.63 -7.44 -19.95
CA CYS A 105 3.87 -7.05 -20.59
C CYS A 105 3.74 -6.91 -22.11
N LEU A 106 3.00 -7.83 -22.76
CA LEU A 106 2.75 -7.74 -24.20
C LEU A 106 1.91 -6.52 -24.56
N ALA A 107 0.91 -6.17 -23.75
CA ALA A 107 0.12 -4.95 -23.95
C ALA A 107 0.97 -3.68 -23.85
N LEU A 108 1.87 -3.62 -22.87
CA LEU A 108 2.83 -2.52 -22.72
C LEU A 108 3.84 -2.46 -23.88
N ALA A 109 4.37 -3.60 -24.32
CA ALA A 109 5.29 -3.66 -25.47
C ALA A 109 4.63 -3.12 -26.75
N LYS A 110 3.37 -3.48 -27.00
CA LYS A 110 2.57 -2.95 -28.12
C LYS A 110 2.41 -1.43 -28.02
N LEU A 111 2.13 -0.92 -26.82
CA LEU A 111 2.03 0.53 -26.57
C LEU A 111 3.34 1.27 -26.88
N CYS A 112 4.49 0.65 -26.59
CA CYS A 112 5.82 1.21 -26.85
C CYS A 112 6.28 1.09 -28.31
N LYS A 113 5.49 0.40 -29.17
CA LYS A 113 5.79 0.18 -30.59
C LYS A 113 7.21 -0.32 -30.83
N LEU A 114 7.61 -1.35 -30.08
CA LEU A 114 8.97 -1.89 -30.12
C LEU A 114 9.24 -2.59 -31.45
N ASN A 115 10.41 -2.37 -32.05
CA ASN A 115 10.89 -3.21 -33.15
C ASN A 115 11.40 -4.58 -32.63
N ARG A 116 11.80 -5.49 -33.52
CA ARG A 116 12.22 -6.85 -33.16
C ARG A 116 13.41 -6.89 -32.16
N SER A 117 14.42 -6.04 -32.37
CA SER A 117 15.61 -5.98 -31.50
C SER A 117 15.25 -5.37 -30.14
N GLU A 118 14.48 -4.27 -30.16
CA GLU A 118 14.00 -3.62 -28.94
C GLU A 118 13.12 -4.56 -28.11
N PHE A 119 12.24 -5.32 -28.77
CA PHE A 119 11.39 -6.29 -28.10
C PHE A 119 12.22 -7.42 -27.44
N ALA A 120 13.29 -7.87 -28.09
CA ALA A 120 14.19 -8.87 -27.51
C ALA A 120 14.88 -8.34 -26.24
N GLN A 121 15.40 -7.11 -26.27
CA GLN A 121 16.02 -6.49 -25.10
C GLN A 121 14.99 -6.15 -24.01
N TYR A 122 13.79 -5.70 -24.38
CA TYR A 122 12.69 -5.43 -23.46
C TYR A 122 12.33 -6.68 -22.64
N ARG A 123 12.20 -7.84 -23.29
CA ARG A 123 11.88 -9.10 -22.59
C ARG A 123 12.93 -9.50 -21.56
N GLN A 124 14.20 -9.18 -21.80
CA GLN A 124 15.31 -9.46 -20.88
C GLN A 124 15.37 -8.49 -19.71
N GLN A 125 14.52 -7.46 -19.68
CA GLN A 125 14.45 -6.41 -18.67
C GLN A 125 13.09 -6.42 -17.93
N ILE A 126 12.44 -7.59 -17.86
CA ILE A 126 11.20 -7.80 -17.12
C ILE A 126 11.51 -8.60 -15.86
N ARG A 127 11.26 -8.00 -14.71
CA ARG A 127 11.37 -8.62 -13.40
C ARG A 127 10.00 -8.62 -12.75
N ALA A 128 9.50 -9.77 -12.30
CA ALA A 128 8.25 -9.86 -11.58
C ALA A 128 8.33 -10.79 -10.37
N VAL A 129 7.87 -10.28 -9.23
CA VAL A 129 7.81 -11.01 -7.95
C VAL A 129 6.37 -10.97 -7.44
N LEU A 130 5.83 -12.14 -7.14
CA LEU A 130 4.53 -12.33 -6.51
C LEU A 130 4.71 -12.28 -4.99
N HIS A 131 3.94 -11.42 -4.33
CA HIS A 131 3.78 -11.38 -2.89
C HIS A 131 2.43 -12.01 -2.57
N GLN A 132 2.46 -13.20 -1.98
CA GLN A 132 1.25 -13.83 -1.46
C GLN A 132 0.99 -13.31 -0.05
N GLN A 133 -0.16 -12.68 0.16
CA GLN A 133 -0.49 -12.11 1.46
C GLN A 133 -1.46 -12.99 2.22
N ASN A 134 -1.37 -12.95 3.54
CA ASN A 134 -2.33 -13.60 4.41
C ASN A 134 -3.77 -13.21 4.03
N GLN A 135 -4.57 -14.23 3.71
CA GLN A 135 -5.94 -14.06 3.22
C GLN A 135 -6.95 -13.85 4.35
N ASP A 136 -6.55 -14.11 5.59
CA ASP A 136 -7.38 -13.96 6.77
C ASP A 136 -7.32 -12.53 7.33
N GLY A 137 -8.42 -12.11 7.96
CA GLY A 137 -8.56 -10.82 8.61
C GLY A 137 -8.70 -9.61 7.68
N ILE A 138 -8.85 -8.42 8.27
CA ILE A 138 -9.23 -7.18 7.58
C ILE A 138 -8.01 -6.38 7.09
N MET A 139 -6.82 -6.67 7.63
CA MET A 139 -5.58 -5.93 7.34
C MET A 139 -4.81 -6.56 6.18
N GLY A 140 -4.27 -5.73 5.27
CA GLY A 140 -3.55 -6.17 4.07
C GLY A 140 -4.32 -5.92 2.78
N SER A 141 -3.66 -6.06 1.63
CA SER A 141 -4.21 -5.74 0.31
C SER A 141 -4.66 -6.97 -0.50
N GLY A 142 -4.14 -8.15 -0.19
CA GLY A 142 -4.31 -9.39 -0.97
C GLY A 142 -3.07 -9.71 -1.81
N ASP A 143 -3.16 -10.79 -2.59
CA ASP A 143 -2.05 -11.25 -3.43
C ASP A 143 -1.76 -10.23 -4.53
N HIS A 144 -0.48 -9.92 -4.72
CA HIS A 144 -0.08 -8.90 -5.70
C HIS A 144 1.29 -9.16 -6.32
N VAL A 145 1.45 -8.71 -7.56
CA VAL A 145 2.71 -8.81 -8.29
C VAL A 145 3.35 -7.45 -8.41
N HIS A 146 4.61 -7.37 -8.00
CA HIS A 146 5.50 -6.27 -8.32
C HIS A 146 6.18 -6.53 -9.67
N LEU A 147 5.73 -5.85 -10.72
CA LEU A 147 6.26 -5.94 -12.08
C LEU A 147 7.17 -4.74 -12.37
N ILE A 148 8.48 -4.98 -12.41
CA ILE A 148 9.50 -4.01 -12.77
C ILE A 148 9.90 -4.20 -14.24
N ILE A 149 9.83 -3.12 -15.01
CA ILE A 149 10.17 -3.12 -16.44
C ILE A 149 11.20 -2.03 -16.71
N GLY A 150 12.35 -2.41 -17.28
CA GLY A 150 13.38 -1.48 -17.74
C GLY A 150 12.84 -0.52 -18.80
N LYS A 151 13.17 0.77 -18.66
CA LYS A 151 12.73 1.83 -19.57
C LYS A 151 13.70 2.10 -20.70
N VAL A 152 14.93 1.62 -20.63
CA VAL A 152 15.95 1.92 -21.64
C VAL A 152 16.07 0.73 -22.57
N VAL A 153 15.92 0.98 -23.87
CA VAL A 153 16.05 -0.04 -24.92
C VAL A 153 16.79 0.56 -26.10
N GLY A 154 17.87 -0.09 -26.53
CA GLY A 154 18.83 0.46 -27.48
C GLY A 154 19.31 1.84 -27.06
N LYS A 155 19.07 2.83 -27.92
CA LYS A 155 19.45 4.24 -27.70
C LYS A 155 18.28 5.12 -27.24
N ARG A 156 17.14 4.55 -26.85
CA ARG A 156 15.95 5.33 -26.46
C ARG A 156 15.40 4.95 -25.09
N VAL A 157 14.69 5.92 -24.51
CA VAL A 157 13.90 5.73 -23.28
C VAL A 157 12.43 5.53 -23.67
N LEU A 158 11.83 4.46 -23.20
CA LEU A 158 10.40 4.13 -23.31
C LEU A 158 9.58 5.05 -22.39
N LYS A 159 9.43 6.31 -22.81
CA LYS A 159 8.67 7.32 -22.07
C LYS A 159 7.19 6.96 -21.95
N GLU A 160 6.67 6.09 -22.82
CA GLU A 160 5.29 5.64 -22.80
C GLU A 160 4.95 4.92 -21.51
N LEU A 161 5.88 4.13 -20.95
CA LEU A 161 5.69 3.35 -19.73
C LEU A 161 5.29 4.22 -18.53
N GLN A 162 5.77 5.47 -18.46
CA GLN A 162 5.48 6.38 -17.35
C GLN A 162 4.20 7.22 -17.55
N GLN A 163 3.59 7.18 -18.73
CA GLN A 163 2.43 8.00 -19.06
C GLN A 163 1.13 7.39 -18.51
N LYS A 164 0.13 8.23 -18.21
CA LYS A 164 -1.21 7.79 -17.76
C LYS A 164 -1.86 6.79 -18.74
N LYS A 165 -1.55 6.88 -20.03
CA LYS A 165 -2.03 5.93 -21.04
C LYS A 165 -1.51 4.51 -20.80
N ALA A 166 -0.27 4.33 -20.32
CA ALA A 166 0.26 3.02 -19.94
C ALA A 166 -0.48 2.45 -18.74
N THR A 167 -0.75 3.27 -17.71
CA THR A 167 -1.58 2.87 -16.56
C THR A 167 -2.97 2.40 -17.01
N ARG A 168 -3.59 3.06 -17.99
CA ARG A 168 -4.88 2.63 -18.55
C ARG A 168 -4.76 1.29 -19.28
N VAL A 169 -3.77 1.14 -20.15
CA VAL A 169 -3.54 -0.09 -20.94
C VAL A 169 -3.28 -1.28 -20.02
N ILE A 170 -2.41 -1.14 -19.02
CA ILE A 170 -2.12 -2.26 -18.12
C ILE A 170 -3.31 -2.61 -17.23
N LYS A 171 -4.13 -1.65 -16.80
CA LYS A 171 -5.38 -1.94 -16.07
C LYS A 171 -6.35 -2.77 -16.92
N GLN A 172 -6.52 -2.41 -18.18
CA GLN A 172 -7.37 -3.14 -19.10
C GLN A 172 -6.82 -4.55 -19.36
N ALA A 173 -5.53 -4.66 -19.63
CA ALA A 173 -4.87 -5.95 -19.82
C ALA A 173 -4.97 -6.85 -18.58
N PHE A 174 -4.76 -6.27 -17.39
CA PHE A 174 -4.86 -6.99 -16.13
C PHE A 174 -6.28 -7.53 -15.89
N ASN A 175 -7.31 -6.69 -16.04
CA ASN A 175 -8.71 -7.15 -15.93
C ASN A 175 -9.03 -8.29 -16.90
N GLN A 176 -8.69 -8.10 -18.18
CA GLN A 176 -8.97 -9.10 -19.21
C GLN A 176 -8.23 -10.41 -18.95
N SER A 177 -6.99 -10.33 -18.49
CA SER A 177 -6.16 -11.50 -18.26
C SER A 177 -6.55 -12.26 -16.99
N VAL A 178 -6.99 -11.56 -15.93
CA VAL A 178 -7.59 -12.21 -14.74
C VAL A 178 -8.86 -12.96 -15.12
N LEU A 179 -9.76 -12.34 -15.89
CA LEU A 179 -10.95 -13.02 -16.39
C LEU A 179 -10.57 -14.23 -17.25
N LYS A 180 -9.60 -14.08 -18.16
CA LYS A 180 -9.20 -15.14 -19.08
C LYS A 180 -8.56 -16.36 -18.39
N HIS A 181 -7.67 -16.16 -17.42
CA HIS A 181 -6.86 -17.24 -16.85
C HIS A 181 -7.32 -17.70 -15.47
N VAL A 182 -8.15 -16.91 -14.78
CA VAL A 182 -8.64 -17.19 -13.42
C VAL A 182 -10.17 -17.26 -13.39
N ASP A 183 -10.86 -16.83 -14.45
CA ASP A 183 -12.33 -16.78 -14.54
C ASP A 183 -12.99 -15.89 -13.47
N ILE A 184 -12.35 -14.75 -13.19
CA ILE A 184 -12.85 -13.79 -12.18
C ILE A 184 -13.07 -12.43 -12.81
N ASP A 185 -14.31 -11.93 -12.71
CA ASP A 185 -14.67 -10.57 -13.11
C ASP A 185 -14.59 -9.61 -11.90
N TYR A 186 -13.99 -8.44 -12.12
CA TYR A 186 -13.96 -7.39 -11.11
C TYR A 186 -15.35 -6.82 -10.77
N ARG A 187 -16.33 -7.02 -11.66
CA ARG A 187 -17.71 -6.56 -11.49
C ARG A 187 -18.47 -7.37 -10.45
N SER A 188 -18.09 -8.62 -10.21
CA SER A 188 -18.70 -9.46 -9.17
C SER A 188 -18.08 -9.22 -7.78
N TYR A 189 -17.02 -8.41 -7.69
CA TYR A 189 -16.36 -8.15 -6.42
C TYR A 189 -17.16 -7.19 -5.53
N GLU A 190 -17.50 -7.68 -4.33
CA GLU A 190 -18.08 -6.87 -3.25
C GLU A 190 -17.01 -6.45 -2.23
N PRO A 191 -16.77 -5.13 -2.04
CA PRO A 191 -15.85 -4.67 -1.01
C PRO A 191 -16.34 -5.00 0.39
N ILE A 192 -15.44 -5.52 1.23
CA ILE A 192 -15.69 -5.80 2.66
C ILE A 192 -16.09 -4.52 3.41
N GLU A 193 -15.45 -3.39 3.08
CA GLU A 193 -15.80 -2.07 3.62
C GLU A 193 -16.45 -1.21 2.53
N LYS A 194 -17.78 -1.10 2.57
CA LYS A 194 -18.55 -0.30 1.59
C LYS A 194 -18.34 1.20 1.77
N GLU A 195 -18.02 1.67 2.99
CA GLU A 195 -17.88 3.08 3.33
C GLU A 195 -16.48 3.45 3.84
N LYS A 196 -15.46 3.21 3.02
CA LYS A 196 -14.18 3.87 3.26
C LYS A 196 -14.29 5.33 2.80
N GLY A 197 -14.28 6.25 3.76
CA GLY A 197 -14.20 7.68 3.50
C GLY A 197 -12.99 8.05 2.62
N ARG A 198 -12.92 9.31 2.17
CA ARG A 198 -11.81 9.78 1.32
C ARG A 198 -10.47 9.51 2.01
N ARG A 199 -9.52 8.94 1.26
CA ARG A 199 -8.14 8.75 1.75
C ARG A 199 -7.57 10.10 2.17
N LEU A 200 -7.34 10.26 3.47
CA LEU A 200 -6.73 11.45 4.04
C LEU A 200 -5.24 11.50 3.68
N SER A 201 -4.71 12.71 3.55
CA SER A 201 -3.25 12.90 3.53
C SER A 201 -2.66 12.52 4.89
N THR A 202 -1.36 12.23 4.95
CA THR A 202 -0.69 11.89 6.21
C THR A 202 -0.89 12.96 7.28
N TRP A 203 -0.82 14.24 6.90
CA TRP A 203 -1.05 15.36 7.81
C TRP A 203 -2.49 15.40 8.32
N GLN A 204 -3.48 15.23 7.44
CA GLN A 204 -4.89 15.22 7.83
C GLN A 204 -5.19 14.06 8.79
N TYR A 205 -4.63 12.87 8.51
CA TYR A 205 -4.76 11.71 9.36
C TYR A 205 -4.12 11.93 10.74
N GLN A 206 -2.90 12.46 10.79
CA GLN A 206 -2.21 12.78 12.04
C GLN A 206 -2.94 13.85 12.84
N HIS A 207 -3.43 14.90 12.18
CA HIS A 207 -4.21 15.96 12.82
C HIS A 207 -5.49 15.40 13.44
N GLN A 208 -6.25 14.59 12.68
CA GLN A 208 -7.45 13.94 13.21
C GLN A 208 -7.13 13.06 14.43
N LYS A 209 -6.07 12.25 14.36
CA LYS A 209 -5.64 11.40 15.49
C LYS A 209 -5.23 12.22 16.71
N ALA A 210 -4.53 13.34 16.51
CA ALA A 210 -4.13 14.24 17.58
C ALA A 210 -5.36 14.90 18.24
N THR A 211 -6.33 15.34 17.44
CA THR A 211 -7.59 15.92 17.94
C THR A 211 -8.41 14.89 18.71
N GLU A 212 -8.55 13.66 18.18
CA GLU A 212 -9.20 12.54 18.89
C GLU A 212 -8.52 12.27 20.24
N SER A 213 -7.19 12.23 20.26
CA SER A 213 -6.40 11.99 21.48
C SER A 213 -6.58 13.11 22.51
N LEU A 214 -6.59 14.36 22.05
CA LEU A 214 -6.80 15.54 22.91
C LEU A 214 -8.20 15.55 23.52
N GLU A 215 -9.22 15.17 22.76
CA GLU A 215 -10.58 15.07 23.30
C GLU A 215 -10.74 13.94 24.31
N ILE A 216 -10.11 12.79 24.08
CA ILE A 216 -10.04 11.69 25.06
C ILE A 216 -9.35 12.18 26.34
N GLU A 217 -8.23 12.89 26.22
CA GLU A 217 -7.51 13.45 27.37
C GLU A 217 -8.37 14.43 28.18
N LYS A 218 -9.12 15.31 27.50
CA LYS A 218 -10.06 16.24 28.15
C LYS A 218 -11.14 15.50 28.93
N LEU A 219 -11.72 14.44 28.35
CA LEU A 219 -12.72 13.62 29.02
C LEU A 219 -12.15 12.88 30.24
N ILE A 220 -10.94 12.34 30.13
CA ILE A 220 -10.26 11.68 31.26
C ILE A 220 -10.01 12.67 32.40
N LYS A 221 -9.51 13.88 32.10
CA LYS A 221 -9.31 14.93 33.13
C LYS A 221 -10.63 15.34 33.79
N GLN A 222 -11.70 15.46 33.01
CA GLN A 222 -13.03 15.74 33.57
C GLN A 222 -13.50 14.62 34.49
N MET A 223 -13.30 13.37 34.10
CA MET A 223 -13.67 12.20 34.88
C MET A 223 -12.86 12.10 36.19
N GLN A 224 -11.56 12.41 36.16
CA GLN A 224 -10.72 12.51 37.37
C GLN A 224 -11.26 13.56 38.36
N VAL A 225 -11.55 14.77 37.89
CA VAL A 225 -12.11 15.85 38.74
C VAL A 225 -13.49 15.46 39.31
N GLN A 226 -14.31 14.74 38.55
CA GLN A 226 -15.60 14.24 39.04
C GLN A 226 -15.41 13.15 40.09
N PHE A 227 -14.42 12.27 39.92
CA PHE A 227 -14.10 11.21 40.86
C PHE A 227 -13.59 11.76 42.19
N ASP A 228 -12.70 12.76 42.16
CA ASP A 228 -12.22 13.44 43.37
C ASP A 228 -13.37 14.09 44.15
N LYS A 229 -14.32 14.72 43.44
CA LYS A 229 -15.53 15.30 44.06
C LYS A 229 -16.45 14.24 44.64
N TRP A 230 -16.53 13.07 43.99
CA TRP A 230 -17.32 11.95 44.47
C TRP A 230 -16.72 11.34 45.75
N LEU A 231 -15.39 11.20 45.81
CA LEU A 231 -14.68 10.76 47.01
C LEU A 231 -14.90 11.71 48.20
N ARG A 232 -14.72 13.02 48.00
CA ARG A 232 -14.97 14.02 49.07
C ARG A 232 -16.41 13.98 49.56
N ALA A 233 -17.38 13.90 48.65
CA ALA A 233 -18.80 13.81 49.03
C ALA A 233 -19.11 12.54 49.84
N LYS A 234 -18.38 11.44 49.59
CA LYS A 234 -18.48 10.19 50.37
C LYS A 234 -17.90 10.34 51.78
N GLU A 235 -16.77 11.05 51.92
CA GLU A 235 -16.16 11.37 53.22
C GLU A 235 -17.04 12.31 54.04
N GLU A 236 -17.60 13.35 53.40
CA GLU A 236 -18.47 14.36 54.01
C GLU A 236 -19.92 13.89 54.24
N ARG A 237 -20.28 12.69 53.75
CA ARG A 237 -21.64 12.12 53.76
C ARG A 237 -22.71 13.01 53.09
N ASP A 238 -22.32 13.79 52.07
CA ASP A 238 -23.26 14.56 51.24
C ASP A 238 -23.89 13.66 50.16
N GLU A 239 -25.02 13.04 50.49
CA GLU A 239 -25.73 12.11 49.60
C GLU A 239 -26.17 12.74 48.28
N ARG A 240 -26.53 14.03 48.30
CA ARG A 240 -26.99 14.76 47.11
C ARG A 240 -25.83 14.94 46.14
N GLN A 241 -24.67 15.36 46.64
CA GLN A 241 -23.48 15.53 45.83
C GLN A 241 -22.93 14.18 45.34
N LEU A 242 -22.98 13.14 46.19
CA LEU A 242 -22.57 11.78 45.83
C LEU A 242 -23.37 11.26 44.62
N LYS A 243 -24.70 11.34 44.68
CA LYS A 243 -25.58 10.93 43.56
C LYS A 243 -25.33 11.76 42.29
N ARG A 244 -25.10 13.07 42.44
CA ARG A 244 -24.81 13.98 41.32
C ARG A 244 -23.50 13.62 40.61
N GLN A 245 -22.42 13.40 41.34
CA GLN A 245 -21.13 13.06 40.72
C GLN A 245 -21.14 11.65 40.14
N LYS A 246 -21.83 10.67 40.77
CA LYS A 246 -22.01 9.34 40.20
C LYS A 246 -22.68 9.37 38.82
N ASN A 247 -23.76 10.15 38.67
CA ASN A 247 -24.44 10.29 37.36
C ASN A 247 -23.55 10.96 36.30
N ARG A 248 -22.70 11.92 36.69
CA ARG A 248 -21.75 12.57 35.78
C ARG A 248 -20.64 11.62 35.33
N LEU A 249 -20.11 10.82 36.26
CA LEU A 249 -19.12 9.79 35.97
C LEU A 249 -19.68 8.73 35.01
N LEU A 250 -20.93 8.29 35.19
CA LEU A 250 -21.59 7.37 34.25
C LEU A 250 -21.70 7.96 32.85
N LYS A 251 -22.09 9.24 32.74
CA LYS A 251 -22.15 9.93 31.45
C LYS A 251 -20.77 10.02 30.78
N SER A 252 -19.73 10.42 31.52
CA SER A 252 -18.36 10.47 31.00
C SER A 252 -17.82 9.08 30.63
N TYR A 253 -18.21 8.03 31.36
CA TYR A 253 -17.90 6.64 31.01
C TYR A 253 -18.53 6.25 29.66
N ASP A 254 -19.82 6.54 29.45
CA ASP A 254 -20.51 6.21 28.21
C ASP A 254 -19.92 6.99 27.02
N GLU A 255 -19.58 8.26 27.21
CA GLU A 255 -18.89 9.09 26.20
C GLU A 255 -17.49 8.58 25.85
N LEU A 256 -16.74 8.07 26.84
CA LEU A 256 -15.42 7.46 26.61
C LEU A 256 -15.53 6.10 25.93
N LYS A 257 -16.52 5.28 26.30
CA LYS A 257 -16.76 3.95 25.71
C LYS A 257 -17.18 4.05 24.24
N ALA A 258 -17.85 5.13 23.86
CA ALA A 258 -18.20 5.40 22.46
C ALA A 258 -16.98 5.79 21.59
N ARG A 259 -15.79 6.00 22.17
CA ARG A 259 -14.56 6.37 21.47
C ARG A 259 -13.60 5.19 21.33
N ASN A 260 -12.70 5.28 20.35
CA ASN A 260 -11.64 4.28 20.14
C ASN A 260 -10.52 4.44 21.18
N LEU A 261 -10.68 3.80 22.34
CA LEU A 261 -9.70 3.78 23.42
C LEU A 261 -8.59 2.74 23.16
N SER A 262 -7.40 2.97 23.73
CA SER A 262 -6.38 1.92 23.81
C SER A 262 -6.81 0.83 24.80
N THR A 263 -6.25 -0.38 24.67
CA THR A 263 -6.57 -1.51 25.57
C THR A 263 -6.37 -1.14 27.04
N LEU A 264 -5.26 -0.45 27.37
CA LEU A 264 -4.97 -0.01 28.73
C LEU A 264 -5.98 1.05 29.22
N GLN A 265 -6.39 1.99 28.36
CA GLN A 265 -7.38 3.00 28.71
C GLN A 265 -8.75 2.35 28.99
N ALA A 266 -9.17 1.39 28.17
CA ALA A 266 -10.40 0.65 28.36
C ALA A 266 -10.40 -0.11 29.69
N GLU A 267 -9.32 -0.83 30.01
CA GLU A 267 -9.16 -1.53 31.29
C GLU A 267 -9.24 -0.60 32.50
N HIS A 268 -8.59 0.56 32.44
CA HIS A 268 -8.64 1.55 33.53
C HIS A 268 -10.04 2.14 33.72
N ILE A 269 -10.73 2.45 32.63
CA ILE A 269 -12.09 3.00 32.68
C ILE A 269 -13.08 1.98 33.26
N ASP A 270 -12.95 0.70 32.91
CA ASP A 270 -13.77 -0.37 33.50
C ASP A 270 -13.49 -0.60 34.99
N LYS A 271 -12.24 -0.45 35.44
CA LYS A 271 -11.92 -0.47 36.88
C LYS A 271 -12.63 0.64 37.63
N ILE A 272 -12.66 1.87 37.08
CA ILE A 272 -13.34 3.00 37.72
C ILE A 272 -14.84 2.74 37.83
N LYS A 273 -15.46 2.18 36.78
CA LYS A 273 -16.89 1.82 36.83
C LYS A 273 -17.22 0.81 37.93
N ARG A 274 -16.32 -0.14 38.24
CA ARG A 274 -16.52 -1.10 39.33
C ARG A 274 -16.42 -0.48 40.73
N LEU A 275 -15.77 0.69 40.86
CA LEU A 275 -15.60 1.39 42.14
C LEU A 275 -16.80 2.30 42.49
N MET A 276 -17.66 2.60 41.52
CA MET A 276 -18.82 3.49 41.63
C MET A 276 -20.11 2.78 42.04
#